data_AF-A0A838A5T8-F1
#
_entry.id   AF-A0A838A5T8-F1
#
_cell.length_a   1.000
_cell.length_b   1.000
_cell.length_c   1.000
_cell.angle_alpha   90.00
_cell.angle_beta   90.00
_cell.angle_gamma   90.00
#
_symmetry.space_group_name_H-M   'P 1'
#
loop_
_entity.id
_entity.type
_entity.pdbx_description
1 polymer ?
#
loop_
_entity_poly.entity_id
_entity_poly.type
_entity_poly.pdbx_seq_one_letter_code
_entity_poly.pdbx_strand_id
1 'polypeptide(L)' 'MEQGADGFDYRVRRIAGARAVKVYRCPGCDHEIAVGVAHVVVWPVGSYDGGVDERRHWHSPCWGNRANRGPTRKWS' A
#
# COMPACT_ATOMS: atom_id res chain seq x y z
N MET A 1 -0.09 -14.14 -0.27
CA MET A 1 -0.41 -14.08 -1.70
C MET A 1 -1.89 -13.84 -1.73
N GLU A 2 -2.31 -12.63 -2.09
CA GLU A 2 -3.73 -12.24 -2.12
C GLU A 2 -4.09 -11.89 -3.55
N GLN A 3 -5.09 -12.57 -4.12
CA GLN A 3 -5.69 -12.13 -5.38
C GLN A 3 -6.38 -10.79 -5.13
N GLY A 4 -5.97 -9.78 -5.88
CA GLY A 4 -6.65 -8.49 -5.96
C GLY A 4 -7.99 -8.62 -6.68
N ALA A 5 -8.95 -7.78 -6.32
CA ALA A 5 -10.24 -7.67 -7.04
C ALA A 5 -10.06 -7.21 -8.50
N ASP A 6 -8.89 -6.66 -8.81
CA ASP A 6 -8.40 -6.23 -10.11
C ASP A 6 -7.79 -7.37 -10.96
N GLY A 7 -7.78 -8.61 -10.47
CA GLY A 7 -7.31 -9.79 -11.21
C GLY A 7 -5.79 -10.00 -11.16
N PHE A 8 -5.04 -9.10 -10.53
CA PHE A 8 -3.61 -9.27 -10.28
C PHE A 8 -3.37 -9.90 -8.91
N ASP A 9 -2.32 -10.71 -8.82
CA ASP A 9 -1.91 -11.28 -7.53
C ASP A 9 -0.85 -10.38 -6.87
N TYR A 10 -1.02 -10.14 -5.57
CA TYR A 10 -0.16 -9.26 -4.80
C TYR A 10 0.50 -9.99 -3.64
N ARG A 11 1.77 -9.64 -3.40
CA ARG A 11 2.44 -9.90 -2.13
C ARG A 11 2.21 -8.72 -1.20
N VAL A 12 1.82 -9.05 0.03
CA VAL A 12 1.49 -8.10 1.09
C VAL A 12 2.31 -8.44 2.32
N ARG A 13 2.98 -7.45 2.89
CA ARG A 13 3.73 -7.59 4.14
C ARG A 13 3.27 -6.53 5.14
N ARG A 14 2.98 -6.95 6.36
CA ARG A 14 2.67 -6.05 7.48
C ARG A 14 3.94 -5.41 8.04
N ILE A 15 3.85 -4.11 8.32
CA ILE A 15 4.89 -3.31 8.97
C ILE A 15 4.33 -2.87 10.33
N ALA A 16 4.97 -3.32 11.41
CA ALA A 16 4.65 -2.86 12.75
C ALA A 16 5.05 -1.39 12.94
N GLY A 17 4.31 -0.64 13.76
CA GLY A 17 4.58 0.77 14.02
C GLY A 17 6.01 1.04 14.48
N ALA A 18 6.55 0.20 15.37
CA ALA A 18 7.94 0.29 15.82
C ALA A 18 8.99 0.15 14.70
N ARG A 19 8.63 -0.40 13.53
CA ARG A 19 9.50 -0.53 12.35
C ARG A 19 9.18 0.53 11.27
N ALA A 20 8.15 1.34 11.45
CA ALA A 20 7.73 2.38 10.52
C ALA A 20 8.52 3.67 10.79
N VAL A 21 9.79 3.68 10.38
CA VAL A 21 10.73 4.81 10.64
C VAL A 21 10.78 5.85 9.52
N LYS A 22 9.93 5.73 8.50
CA LYS A 22 9.83 6.66 7.37
C LYS A 22 8.37 7.01 7.12
N VAL A 23 8.14 8.22 6.64
CA VAL A 23 6.84 8.68 6.15
C VAL A 23 6.64 8.19 4.71
N TYR A 24 5.43 7.73 4.40
CA TYR A 24 5.04 7.31 3.04
C TYR A 24 3.68 7.91 2.68
N ARG A 25 3.34 7.98 1.40
CA ARG A 25 2.01 8.42 0.95
C ARG A 25 1.14 7.23 0.57
N CYS A 26 -0.06 7.15 1.14
CA CYS A 26 -0.98 6.05 0.91
C CYS A 26 -1.77 6.24 -0.39
N PRO A 27 -1.72 5.32 -1.37
CA PRO A 27 -2.45 5.48 -2.64
C PRO A 27 -3.97 5.46 -2.49
N GLY A 28 -4.51 4.76 -1.50
CA GLY A 28 -5.96 4.60 -1.31
C GLY A 28 -6.66 5.83 -0.73
N CYS A 29 -5.93 6.75 -0.09
CA CYS A 29 -6.51 7.96 0.49
C CYS A 29 -5.70 9.23 0.22
N ASP A 30 -4.51 9.13 -0.36
CA ASP A 30 -3.57 10.23 -0.62
C ASP A 30 -3.02 10.93 0.63
N HIS A 31 -3.32 10.42 1.82
CA HIS A 31 -2.75 10.89 3.09
C HIS A 31 -1.40 10.25 3.40
N GLU A 32 -0.62 10.93 4.23
CA GLU A 32 0.64 10.43 4.76
C GLU A 32 0.42 9.33 5.80
N ILE A 33 1.22 8.28 5.71
CA ILE A 33 1.45 7.26 6.72
C ILE A 33 2.64 7.76 7.54
N ALA A 34 2.37 8.34 8.70
CA ALA A 34 3.40 8.89 9.57
C ALA A 34 4.32 7.81 10.17
N VAL A 35 5.48 8.25 10.68
CA VAL A 35 6.37 7.42 11.49
C VAL A 35 5.61 6.84 12.69
N GLY A 36 5.88 5.58 13.02
CA GLY A 36 5.19 4.88 14.11
C GLY A 36 3.83 4.28 13.74
N VAL A 37 3.27 4.59 12.56
CA VAL A 37 1.98 4.06 12.12
C VAL A 37 2.15 2.65 11.52
N ALA A 38 1.46 1.68 12.10
CA ALA A 38 1.41 0.32 11.54
C ALA A 38 0.64 0.30 10.21
N HIS A 39 1.23 -0.31 9.20
CA HIS A 39 0.73 -0.25 7.82
C HIS A 39 1.15 -1.50 7.03
N VAL A 40 0.78 -1.58 5.75
CA VAL A 40 1.18 -2.68 4.87
C VAL A 40 1.99 -2.16 3.68
N VAL A 41 2.92 -2.98 3.23
CA VAL A 41 3.63 -2.77 1.96
C VAL A 41 3.22 -3.84 0.98
N VAL A 42 2.91 -3.44 -0.25
CA VAL A 42 2.28 -4.24 -1.29
C VAL A 42 3.07 -4.11 -2.58
N TRP A 43 3.26 -5.22 -3.29
CA TRP A 43 3.84 -5.26 -4.63
C TRP A 43 3.25 -6.41 -5.45
N PRO A 44 3.15 -6.28 -6.79
CA PRO A 44 2.59 -7.32 -7.66
C PRO A 44 3.50 -8.56 -7.70
N VAL A 45 2.91 -9.73 -7.94
CA VAL A 45 3.67 -10.95 -8.21
C VAL A 45 3.88 -11.08 -9.72
N GLY A 46 5.12 -11.36 -10.13
CA GLY A 46 5.48 -11.49 -11.55
C GLY A 46 6.35 -10.36 -12.08
N SER A 47 6.56 -9.28 -11.34
CA SER A 47 7.67 -8.36 -11.60
C SER A 47 8.98 -9.12 -11.42
N TYR A 48 9.64 -9.43 -12.54
CA TYR A 48 10.82 -10.31 -12.64
C TYR A 48 12.00 -9.80 -11.79
N ASP A 49 12.03 -8.51 -11.54
CA ASP A 49 12.79 -7.86 -10.49
C ASP A 49 11.79 -7.33 -9.47
N GLY A 50 11.78 -7.86 -8.25
CA GLY A 50 10.95 -7.36 -7.14
C GLY A 50 11.42 -5.98 -6.66
N GLY A 51 11.44 -5.02 -7.58
CA GLY A 51 11.99 -3.69 -7.46
C GLY A 51 11.41 -3.03 -6.22
N VAL A 52 12.30 -2.53 -5.38
CA VAL A 52 11.92 -1.69 -4.24
C VAL A 52 11.01 -0.54 -4.68
N ASP A 53 11.13 -0.11 -5.94
CA ASP A 53 10.35 0.94 -6.58
C ASP A 53 8.84 0.61 -6.70
N GLU A 54 8.48 -0.67 -6.92
CA GLU A 54 7.07 -1.07 -7.06
C GLU A 54 6.37 -1.28 -5.71
N ARG A 55 7.10 -1.17 -4.60
CA ARG A 55 6.55 -1.34 -3.25
C ARG A 55 5.75 -0.11 -2.85
N ARG A 56 4.43 -0.29 -2.81
CA ARG A 56 3.50 0.76 -2.35
C ARG A 56 3.14 0.54 -0.90
N HIS A 57 3.20 1.61 -0.12
CA HIS A 57 2.83 1.61 1.30
C HIS A 57 1.38 2.07 1.46
N TRP A 58 0.58 1.30 2.17
CA TRP A 58 -0.84 1.57 2.40
C TRP A 58 -1.16 1.51 3.88
N HIS A 59 -2.04 2.39 4.36
CA HIS A 59 -2.74 2.13 5.60
C HIS A 59 -3.44 0.76 5.51
N SER A 60 -3.35 -0.03 6.57
CA SER A 60 -4.02 -1.34 6.65
C SER A 60 -5.51 -1.31 6.25
N PRO A 61 -6.34 -0.36 6.75
CA PRO A 61 -7.74 -0.26 6.31
C PRO A 61 -7.91 0.19 4.85
N CYS A 62 -6.99 1.00 4.33
CA CYS A 62 -7.03 1.42 2.92
C CYS A 62 -6.73 0.25 1.98
N TRP A 63 -5.79 -0.63 2.33
CA TRP A 63 -5.51 -1.84 1.54
C TRP A 63 -6.69 -2.82 1.55
N GLY A 64 -7.29 -3.03 2.73
CA GLY A 64 -8.45 -3.91 2.89
C GLY A 64 -9.65 -3.46 2.05
N ASN A 65 -9.83 -2.15 1.86
CA ASN A 65 -10.90 -1.57 1.06
C ASN A 65 -10.41 -0.96 -0.27
N ARG A 66 -9.27 -1.41 -0.80
CA ARG A 66 -8.61 -0.83 -1.98
C ARG A 66 -9.48 -0.79 -3.24
N ALA A 67 -10.39 -1.76 -3.40
CA ALA A 67 -11.32 -1.79 -4.52
C ALA A 67 -12.29 -0.60 -4.52
N ASN A 68 -12.57 -0.03 -3.34
CA ASN A 68 -13.51 1.08 -3.16
C ASN A 68 -12.81 2.37 -2.69
N ARG A 69 -11.49 2.35 -2.51
CA ARG A 69 -10.70 3.46 -1.99
C ARG A 69 -9.76 3.98 -3.08
N GLY A 70 -9.95 5.24 -3.45
CA GLY A 70 -9.02 6.02 -4.24
C GLY A 70 -9.08 7.48 -3.82
N PRO A 71 -8.09 8.32 -4.21
CA PRO A 71 -8.11 9.74 -3.94
C PRO A 71 -9.41 10.34 -4.49
N THR A 72 -10.28 10.80 -3.60
CA THR A 72 -11.63 11.27 -3.97
C THR A 72 -11.64 12.67 -4.57
N ARG A 73 -10.49 13.38 -4.54
CA ARG A 73 -10.31 14.69 -5.17
C ARG A 73 -9.03 14.71 -5.97
N LYS A 74 -9.16 14.62 -7.29
CA LYS A 74 -8.21 15.27 -8.20
C LYS A 74 -8.57 16.75 -8.15
N TRP A 75 -7.74 17.59 -7.54
CA TRP A 75 -7.82 19.01 -7.82
C TRP A 75 -7.19 19.21 -9.20
N SER A 76 -8.00 19.64 -10.17
CA SER A 76 -7.54 20.20 -11.45
C SER A 76 -7.18 21.66 -11.28
#